data_AF-A0A3B6VEI9-F1
#
_entry.id   AF-A0A3B6VEI9-F1
#
_cell.length_a   1.000
_cell.length_b   1.000
_cell.length_c   1.000
_cell.angle_alpha   90.00
_cell.angle_beta   90.00
_cell.angle_gamma   90.00
#
_symmetry.space_group_name_H-M   'P 1'
#
loop_
_entity.id
_entity.type
_entity.pdbx_description
1 polymer ?
#
loop_
_entity_poly.entity_id
_entity_poly.type
_entity_poly.pdbx_seq_one_letter_code
_entity_poly.pdbx_strand_id
1 'polypeptide(L)' 'MAEIASYGVMSTPALLLDDKVLSYGKVLSKDEIIKILKENL' A
#
# COMPACT_ATOMS: atom_id res chain seq x y z
N MET A 1 -3.36 16.61 4.10
CA MET A 1 -4.29 15.55 3.63
C MET A 1 -4.18 15.26 2.12
N ALA A 2 -3.48 16.08 1.31
CA ALA A 2 -3.60 16.06 -0.15
C ALA A 2 -2.52 15.28 -0.92
N GLU A 3 -1.38 14.91 -0.32
CA GLU A 3 -0.33 14.19 -1.08
C GLU A 3 -0.69 12.73 -1.32
N ILE A 4 -1.25 12.03 -0.32
CA ILE A 4 -1.54 10.59 -0.39
C ILE A 4 -2.69 10.26 -1.36
N ALA A 5 -3.68 11.16 -1.48
CA ALA A 5 -4.78 11.02 -2.42
C ALA A 5 -4.31 11.12 -3.89
N SER A 6 -3.23 11.88 -4.14
CA SER A 6 -2.62 11.98 -5.48
C SER A 6 -2.00 10.66 -5.95
N TYR A 7 -1.63 9.79 -5.01
CA TYR A 7 -1.16 8.43 -5.28
C TYR A 7 -2.31 7.41 -5.43
N GLY A 8 -3.59 7.84 -5.44
CA GLY A 8 -4.74 6.94 -5.61
C GLY A 8 -5.22 6.26 -4.32
N VAL A 9 -4.70 6.67 -3.16
CA VAL A 9 -5.18 6.18 -1.86
C VAL A 9 -6.49 6.89 -1.50
N MET A 10 -7.61 6.19 -1.66
CA MET A 10 -8.95 6.71 -1.32
C MET A 10 -9.31 6.53 0.16
N SER A 11 -8.76 5.49 0.80
CA SER A 11 -9.02 5.16 2.21
C SER A 11 -7.74 4.66 2.89
N THR A 12 -7.40 5.27 4.03
CA THR A 12 -6.34 4.78 4.93
C THR A 12 -6.89 3.72 5.89
N PRO A 13 -6.12 2.71 6.30
CA PRO A 13 -4.69 2.50 6.05
C PRO A 13 -4.39 1.95 4.64
N ALA A 14 -3.23 2.33 4.10
CA ALA A 14 -2.78 1.94 2.76
C ALA A 14 -1.26 1.70 2.72
N LEU A 15 -0.80 0.84 1.81
CA LEU A 15 0.62 0.53 1.59
C LEU A 15 1.00 0.93 0.15
N LEU A 16 2.04 1.74 0.00
CA LEU A 16 2.59 2.24 -1.26
C LEU A 16 4.07 1.80 -1.36
N LEU A 17 4.51 1.34 -2.52
CA LEU A 17 5.91 1.05 -2.84
C LEU A 17 6.19 1.52 -4.26
N ASP A 18 7.27 2.30 -4.46
CA ASP A 18 7.70 2.80 -5.77
C ASP A 18 6.55 3.39 -6.60
N ASP A 19 5.81 4.34 -6.01
CA ASP A 19 4.63 5.01 -6.59
C ASP A 19 3.46 4.09 -6.96
N LYS A 20 3.50 2.81 -6.57
CA LYS A 20 2.43 1.83 -6.77
C LYS A 20 1.71 1.52 -5.47
N VAL A 21 0.37 1.69 -5.48
CA VAL A 21 -0.47 1.32 -4.34
C VAL A 21 -0.63 -0.20 -4.30
N LEU A 22 -0.16 -0.80 -3.22
CA LEU A 22 -0.20 -2.23 -2.97
C LEU A 22 -1.40 -2.65 -2.12
N SER A 23 -1.91 -1.75 -1.28
CA SER A 23 -3.11 -2.00 -0.48
C SER A 23 -3.82 -0.71 -0.11
N TYR A 24 -5.15 -0.75 -0.06
CA TYR A 24 -6.02 0.34 0.38
C TYR A 24 -7.12 -0.23 1.28
N GLY A 25 -7.39 0.41 2.42
CA GLY A 25 -8.48 0.06 3.33
C GLY A 25 -8.33 -1.26 4.09
N LYS A 26 -7.17 -1.94 4.02
CA LYS A 26 -6.90 -3.21 4.73
C LYS A 26 -5.62 -3.09 5.56
N VAL A 27 -5.70 -3.48 6.82
CA VAL A 27 -4.51 -3.70 7.65
C VAL A 27 -3.88 -5.02 7.22
N LEU A 28 -2.73 -4.95 6.56
CA LEU A 28 -1.98 -6.12 6.13
C LEU A 28 -1.31 -6.80 7.32
N SER A 29 -1.34 -8.13 7.33
CA SER A 29 -0.56 -8.92 8.28
C SER A 29 0.91 -8.97 7.87
N LYS A 30 1.82 -9.27 8.80
CA LYS A 30 3.26 -9.34 8.52
C LYS A 30 3.58 -10.26 7.33
N ASP A 31 2.94 -11.42 7.25
CA ASP A 31 3.14 -12.38 6.16
C ASP A 31 2.67 -11.84 4.79
N GLU A 32 1.56 -11.10 4.77
CA GLU A 32 1.06 -10.45 3.55
C GLU A 32 2.04 -9.39 3.04
N ILE A 33 2.58 -8.58 3.95
CA ILE A 33 3.60 -7.56 3.61
C ILE A 33 4.84 -8.23 3.02
N ILE A 34 5.34 -9.30 3.66
CA ILE A 34 6.52 -10.03 3.17
C ILE A 34 6.26 -10.61 1.78
N LYS A 35 5.08 -11.19 1.55
CA LYS A 35 4.71 -11.72 0.23
C LYS A 35 4.70 -10.62 -0.83
N ILE A 36 4.04 -9.51 -0.54
CA ILE A 36 3.93 -8.36 -1.46
C ILE A 36 5.31 -7.79 -1.79
N LEU A 37 6.18 -7.62 -0.77
CA LEU A 37 7.54 -7.15 -0.99
C LEU A 37 8.35 -8.13 -1.85
N LYS A 38 8.25 -9.44 -1.63
CA LYS A 38 8.92 -10.45 -2.46
C LYS A 38 8.42 -10.53 -3.90
N GLU A 39 7.16 -10.18 -4.16
CA GLU A 39 6.58 -10.17 -5.51
C GLU A 39 6.91 -8.90 -6.29
N ASN A 40 7.32 -7.81 -5.62
CA ASN A 40 7.65 -6.53 -6.26
C ASN A 40 9.15 -6.15 -6.19
N LEU A 41 10.00 -7.01 -5.59
CA LEU A 41 11.47 -6.90 -5.61
C LEU A 41 12.05 -7.86 -6.67
#